data_AF-A0A929C6T1-F1
#
_entry.id   AF-A0A929C6T1-F1
#
_cell.length_a   1.000
_cell.length_b   1.000
_cell.length_c   1.000
_cell.angle_alpha   90.00
_cell.angle_beta   90.00
_cell.angle_gamma   90.00
#
_symmetry.space_group_name_H-M   'P 1'
#
loop_
_entity.id
_entity.type
_entity.pdbx_description
1 polymer ?
#
loop_
_entity_poly.entity_id
_entity_poly.type
_entity_poly.pdbx_seq_one_letter_code
_entity_poly.pdbx_strand_id
1 'polypeptide(L)'
;EEAIHYAMIQHTDPKTILLVSGGISGVLDEILKYNVNKIDYLEINPWLIKIGEKYKLIPENDKINIINKDARLFVKENDFIYDVAIINLPEPTTAQINRYYTLEFFKELKEKLSENAVISISLASTENYLSEEAIQLNSTLFNTLKKVFNNVVIVPGGKNYFLASDGKIGINIAGKIEKQGIKNSFVNKYYINDELLSFRSDFITNSLDGKAPVNRDFLPISYYRQLLLWISYFKINILYFAVALSLILIILLIILKPVNLGLFGGGFAASSIEVILLISFQIIYGYVYQMIGIIIMIFMAGLAIGSLYMKKIIPVFNINNYIKVQISIAIFSILLPFILLIMDSIKTNPVIVHSVFFLLTLLIAILTGMQFALASKIQKKNISSAAAESYSSDLLGSAFGALLTSAFLIPLLGIIKVGIVLGVLNLLIAVIILLKRKKYLVSI
;
A
#
# COMPACT_ATOMS: atom_id res chain seq x y z
N GLU A 1 -1.25 23.98 15.38
CA GLU A 1 -2.15 23.91 16.56
C GLU A 1 -3.08 22.68 16.55
N GLU A 2 -4.05 22.54 15.64
CA GLU A 2 -5.02 21.42 15.63
C GLU A 2 -4.36 20.04 15.71
N ALA A 3 -3.39 19.77 14.82
CA ALA A 3 -2.68 18.49 14.75
C ALA A 3 -1.97 18.08 16.06
N ILE A 4 -1.67 19.04 16.92
CA ILE A 4 -0.91 18.83 18.17
C ILE A 4 -1.84 18.85 19.36
N HIS A 5 -2.57 19.95 19.55
CA HIS A 5 -3.30 20.18 20.79
C HIS A 5 -4.50 19.27 20.97
N TYR A 6 -5.16 18.84 19.88
CA TYR A 6 -6.29 17.90 20.00
C TYR A 6 -5.87 16.61 20.69
N ALA A 7 -4.64 16.14 20.46
CA ALA A 7 -4.09 14.93 21.06
C ALA A 7 -3.40 15.21 22.39
N MET A 8 -2.47 16.17 22.42
CA MET A 8 -1.63 16.45 23.59
C MET A 8 -2.46 16.81 24.83
N ILE A 9 -3.57 17.55 24.66
CA ILE A 9 -4.44 17.96 25.77
C ILE A 9 -5.25 16.81 26.38
N GLN A 10 -5.33 15.67 25.70
CA GLN A 10 -6.02 14.50 26.23
C GLN A 10 -5.21 13.79 27.30
N HIS A 11 -3.88 13.90 27.24
CA HIS A 11 -2.96 13.33 28.22
C HIS A 11 -2.72 14.32 29.37
N THR A 12 -2.68 13.83 30.61
CA THR A 12 -2.55 14.70 31.80
C THR A 12 -1.15 15.30 31.95
N ASP A 13 -0.12 14.54 31.57
CA ASP A 13 1.29 14.95 31.69
C ASP A 13 2.13 14.27 30.58
N PRO A 14 2.05 14.73 29.31
CA PRO A 14 2.72 14.08 28.18
C PRO A 14 4.23 14.36 28.21
N LYS A 15 5.04 13.38 28.61
CA LYS A 15 6.51 13.54 28.74
C LYS A 15 7.26 13.09 27.51
N THR A 16 6.78 12.03 26.86
CA THR A 16 7.46 11.36 25.77
C THR A 16 6.60 11.38 24.51
N ILE A 17 7.12 11.97 23.43
CA ILE A 17 6.34 12.25 22.21
C ILE A 17 7.04 11.63 21.01
N LEU A 18 6.26 10.87 20.25
CA LEU A 18 6.64 10.39 18.92
C LEU A 18 5.96 11.26 17.88
N LEU A 19 6.73 12.02 17.10
CA LEU A 19 6.22 12.80 15.98
C LEU A 19 6.65 12.15 14.66
N VAL A 20 5.69 11.70 13.86
CA VAL A 20 5.94 11.14 12.53
C VAL A 20 5.66 12.20 11.47
N SER A 21 6.72 12.71 10.86
CA SER A 21 6.75 13.79 9.85
C SER A 21 6.18 15.13 10.33
N GLY A 22 6.23 16.14 9.45
CA GLY A 22 5.66 17.46 9.65
C GLY A 22 6.44 18.40 10.59
N GLY A 23 7.62 18.03 11.09
CA GLY A 23 8.38 18.85 12.05
C GLY A 23 8.76 20.24 11.55
N ILE A 24 8.82 20.45 10.23
CA ILE A 24 9.12 21.76 9.62
C ILE A 24 7.92 22.71 9.52
N SER A 25 6.70 22.27 9.87
CA SER A 25 5.49 23.08 9.76
C SER A 25 5.11 23.80 11.05
N GLY A 26 6.08 24.04 11.96
CA GLY A 26 5.86 24.70 13.25
C GLY A 26 5.21 23.82 14.33
N VAL A 27 5.00 22.53 14.06
CA VAL A 27 4.37 21.63 15.04
C VAL A 27 5.25 21.33 16.25
N LEU A 28 6.57 21.40 16.09
CA LEU A 28 7.51 21.19 17.20
C LEU A 28 7.39 22.30 18.24
N ASP A 29 7.23 23.55 17.82
CA ASP A 29 6.99 24.69 18.71
C ASP A 29 5.69 24.49 19.52
N GLU A 30 4.66 23.94 18.88
CA GLU A 30 3.39 23.62 19.55
C GLU A 30 3.50 22.50 20.58
N ILE A 31 4.36 21.50 20.33
CA ILE A 31 4.65 20.43 21.30
C ILE A 31 5.44 20.99 22.49
N LEU A 32 6.40 21.89 22.24
CA LEU A 32 7.22 22.52 23.28
C LEU A 32 6.44 23.43 24.24
N LYS A 33 5.18 23.77 23.95
CA LYS A 33 4.28 24.44 24.91
C LYS A 33 3.89 23.55 26.11
N TYR A 34 4.10 22.24 25.99
CA TYR A 34 3.83 21.26 27.06
C TYR A 34 5.13 20.93 27.82
N ASN A 35 4.99 20.43 29.06
CA ASN A 35 6.14 19.99 29.85
C ASN A 35 6.67 18.62 29.37
N VAL A 36 7.28 18.61 28.19
CA VAL A 36 7.83 17.42 27.56
C VAL A 36 9.27 17.18 28.01
N ASN A 37 9.67 15.92 28.11
CA ASN A 37 11.04 15.49 28.38
C ASN A 37 11.79 15.15 27.09
N LYS A 38 11.10 14.52 26.13
CA LYS A 38 11.71 14.04 24.89
C LYS A 38 10.70 14.02 23.74
N ILE A 39 11.14 14.51 22.58
CA ILE A 39 10.42 14.48 21.32
C ILE A 39 11.29 13.72 20.31
N ASP A 40 10.88 12.52 19.92
CA ASP A 40 11.49 11.82 18.78
C ASP A 40 10.75 12.25 17.50
N TYR A 41 11.42 13.05 16.68
CA TYR A 41 10.92 13.52 15.39
C TYR A 41 11.47 12.64 14.25
N LEU A 42 10.59 11.85 13.65
CA LEU A 42 10.91 10.96 12.54
C LEU A 42 10.60 11.64 11.20
N GLU A 43 11.61 11.74 10.35
CA GLU A 43 11.43 12.22 8.98
C GLU A 43 12.23 11.36 8.01
N ILE A 44 11.53 10.76 7.04
CA ILE A 44 12.14 9.85 6.07
C ILE A 44 12.98 10.62 5.03
N ASN A 45 12.60 11.85 4.69
CA ASN A 45 13.27 12.64 3.68
C ASN A 45 14.38 13.51 4.31
N PRO A 46 15.68 13.17 4.12
CA PRO A 46 16.78 13.94 4.71
C PRO A 46 16.85 15.38 4.19
N TRP A 47 16.28 15.67 3.02
CA TRP A 47 16.24 17.02 2.48
C TRP A 47 15.26 17.93 3.23
N LEU A 48 14.17 17.39 3.79
CA LEU A 48 13.25 18.18 4.63
C LEU A 48 13.93 18.60 5.93
N ILE A 49 14.73 17.71 6.54
CA ILE A 49 15.54 18.04 7.72
C ILE A 49 16.53 19.16 7.39
N LYS A 50 17.30 19.01 6.30
CA LYS A 50 18.27 20.03 5.86
C LYS A 50 17.62 21.39 5.58
N ILE A 51 16.43 21.41 4.97
CA ILE A 51 15.66 22.64 4.75
C ILE A 51 15.22 23.22 6.10
N GLY A 52 14.71 22.38 7.00
CA GLY A 52 14.29 22.77 8.34
C GLY A 52 15.41 23.42 9.14
N GLU A 53 16.61 22.85 9.11
CA GLU A 53 17.81 23.42 9.73
C GLU A 53 18.24 24.73 9.04
N LYS A 54 18.36 24.74 7.71
CA LYS A 54 18.81 25.91 6.94
C LYS A 54 17.95 27.14 7.16
N TYR A 55 16.63 26.97 7.25
CA TYR A 55 15.67 28.06 7.43
C TYR A 55 15.18 28.22 8.88
N LYS A 56 15.81 27.51 9.84
CA LYS A 56 15.44 27.54 11.28
C LYS A 56 13.95 27.28 11.53
N LEU A 57 13.37 26.36 10.75
CA LEU A 57 11.98 25.90 10.90
C LEU A 57 11.84 24.79 11.95
N ILE A 58 12.96 24.21 12.37
CA ILE A 58 13.04 23.27 13.48
C ILE A 58 13.67 24.02 14.65
N PRO A 59 13.00 24.13 15.80
CA PRO A 59 13.54 24.84 16.95
C PRO A 59 14.77 24.11 17.51
N GLU A 60 15.82 24.87 17.82
CA GLU A 60 16.99 24.34 18.53
C GLU A 60 16.62 24.08 19.99
N ASN A 61 16.40 22.82 20.33
CA ASN A 61 16.01 22.39 21.68
C ASN A 61 16.60 21.00 21.99
N ASP A 62 17.19 20.84 23.16
CA ASP A 62 17.83 19.59 23.62
C ASP A 62 16.84 18.43 23.79
N LYS A 63 15.55 18.73 23.91
CA LYS A 63 14.47 17.74 23.99
C LYS A 63 14.12 17.14 22.63
N ILE A 64 14.53 17.75 21.51
CA ILE A 64 14.18 17.30 20.16
C ILE A 64 15.30 16.40 19.63
N ASN A 65 14.95 15.15 19.37
CA ASN A 65 15.80 14.18 18.72
C ASN A 65 15.31 13.93 17.29
N ILE A 66 16.07 14.43 16.30
CA ILE A 66 15.73 14.28 14.88
C ILE A 66 16.28 12.94 14.38
N ILE A 67 15.39 12.09 13.87
CA ILE A 67 15.73 10.74 13.42
C ILE A 67 15.38 10.62 11.94
N ASN A 68 16.41 10.54 11.08
CA ASN A 68 16.21 10.27 9.66
C ASN A 68 16.01 8.76 9.43
N LYS A 69 14.77 8.29 9.62
CA LYS A 69 14.43 6.88 9.45
C LYS A 69 12.96 6.71 9.08
N ASP A 70 12.67 5.59 8.44
CA ASP A 70 11.33 5.09 8.25
C ASP A 70 10.61 4.89 9.60
N ALA A 71 9.48 5.56 9.79
CA ALA A 71 8.82 5.58 11.10
C ALA A 71 8.24 4.23 11.52
N ARG A 72 7.78 3.41 10.56
CA ARG A 72 7.26 2.08 10.88
C ARG A 72 8.39 1.13 11.22
N LEU A 73 9.51 1.20 10.49
CA LEU A 73 10.73 0.45 10.84
C LEU A 73 11.24 0.86 12.24
N PHE A 74 11.25 2.16 12.53
CA PHE A 74 11.65 2.66 13.85
C PHE A 74 10.76 2.09 14.96
N VAL A 75 9.44 2.12 14.81
CA VAL A 75 8.50 1.53 15.78
C VAL A 75 8.77 0.03 16.02
N LYS A 76 9.15 -0.73 14.98
CA LYS A 76 9.46 -2.16 15.10
C LYS A 76 10.75 -2.44 15.89
N GLU A 77 11.76 -1.58 15.76
CA GLU A 77 13.10 -1.79 16.32
C GLU A 77 13.34 -1.09 17.65
N ASN A 78 12.61 -0.02 17.93
CA ASN A 78 12.79 0.79 19.12
C ASN A 78 12.03 0.20 20.32
N ASP A 79 12.61 0.26 21.52
CA ASP A 79 11.98 -0.21 22.77
C ASP A 79 11.47 0.92 23.67
N PHE A 80 11.63 2.17 23.23
CA PHE A 80 11.14 3.32 23.98
C PHE A 80 9.60 3.41 23.94
N ILE A 81 9.01 3.79 25.08
CA ILE A 81 7.56 3.94 25.26
C ILE A 81 7.20 5.42 25.16
N TYR A 82 6.10 5.73 24.46
CA TYR A 82 5.60 7.09 24.25
C TYR A 82 4.23 7.33 24.91
N ASP A 83 4.04 8.53 25.44
CA ASP A 83 2.77 9.00 26.00
C ASP A 83 1.85 9.58 24.93
N VAL A 84 2.41 10.16 23.88
CA VAL A 84 1.65 10.68 22.74
C VAL A 84 2.36 10.33 21.44
N ALA A 85 1.62 9.79 20.47
CA ALA A 85 2.11 9.56 19.12
C ALA A 85 1.28 10.35 18.09
N ILE A 86 1.95 11.24 17.36
CA ILE A 86 1.33 12.13 16.38
C ILE A 86 1.79 11.70 15.00
N ILE A 87 0.87 11.11 14.24
CA ILE A 87 1.09 10.65 12.88
C ILE A 87 0.66 11.76 11.93
N ASN A 88 1.58 12.70 11.67
CA ASN A 88 1.32 13.88 10.85
C ASN A 88 1.69 13.63 9.38
N LEU A 89 1.13 12.56 8.82
CA LEU A 89 1.31 12.16 7.43
C LEU A 89 0.16 12.66 6.55
N PRO A 90 0.39 12.83 5.23
CA PRO A 90 -0.68 13.06 4.28
C PRO A 90 -1.60 11.84 4.18
N GLU A 91 -2.75 12.04 3.53
CA GLU A 91 -3.75 11.00 3.29
C GLU A 91 -3.15 9.80 2.53
N PRO A 92 -3.69 8.57 2.70
CA PRO A 92 -3.13 7.34 2.13
C PRO A 92 -3.34 7.26 0.61
N THR A 93 -2.68 8.14 -0.14
CA THR A 93 -2.77 8.26 -1.60
C THR A 93 -1.84 7.30 -2.34
N THR A 94 -0.96 6.60 -1.63
CA THR A 94 -0.03 5.60 -2.16
C THR A 94 0.03 4.38 -1.24
N ALA A 95 0.45 3.24 -1.77
CA ALA A 95 0.70 2.04 -0.96
C ALA A 95 1.75 2.29 0.14
N GLN A 96 2.75 3.14 -0.12
CA GLN A 96 3.81 3.49 0.83
C GLN A 96 3.27 4.26 2.05
N ILE A 97 2.32 5.18 1.85
CA ILE A 97 1.71 5.94 2.95
C ILE A 97 0.62 5.10 3.64
N ASN A 98 -0.13 4.30 2.88
CA ASN A 98 -1.22 3.47 3.40
C ASN A 98 -0.79 2.54 4.55
N ARG A 99 0.45 2.06 4.55
CA ARG A 99 0.98 1.18 5.61
C ARG A 99 1.01 1.80 7.02
N TYR A 100 0.81 3.11 7.14
CA TYR A 100 0.65 3.82 8.43
C TYR A 100 -0.82 3.93 8.88
N TYR A 101 -1.74 3.45 8.05
CA TYR A 101 -3.19 3.44 8.29
C TYR A 101 -3.72 2.00 8.47
N THR A 102 -2.85 1.01 8.67
CA THR A 102 -3.20 -0.42 8.74
C THR A 102 -3.33 -0.90 10.17
N LEU A 103 -4.11 -1.97 10.35
CA LEU A 103 -4.26 -2.65 11.64
C LEU A 103 -2.92 -3.09 12.20
N GLU A 104 -2.05 -3.62 11.34
CA GLU A 104 -0.74 -4.15 11.70
C GLU A 104 0.16 -3.03 12.25
N PHE A 105 0.22 -1.87 11.59
CA PHE A 105 0.97 -0.73 12.11
C PHE A 105 0.42 -0.22 13.44
N PHE A 106 -0.90 -0.10 13.61
CA PHE A 106 -1.44 0.36 14.89
C PHE A 106 -1.18 -0.63 16.03
N LYS A 107 -1.14 -1.94 15.76
CA LYS A 107 -0.72 -2.95 16.74
C LYS A 107 0.75 -2.81 17.10
N GLU A 108 1.62 -2.69 16.10
CA GLU A 108 3.06 -2.46 16.31
C GLU A 108 3.29 -1.18 17.13
N LEU A 109 2.56 -0.10 16.81
CA LEU A 109 2.64 1.16 17.55
C LEU A 109 2.14 0.98 18.99
N LYS A 110 1.03 0.26 19.21
CA LYS A 110 0.47 0.04 20.55
C LYS A 110 1.44 -0.65 21.52
N GLU A 111 2.35 -1.50 21.03
CA GLU A 111 3.42 -2.10 21.85
C GLU A 111 4.43 -1.07 22.37
N LYS A 112 4.47 0.14 21.77
CA LYS A 112 5.39 1.23 22.10
C LYS A 112 4.69 2.42 22.77
N LEU A 113 3.48 2.21 23.28
CA LEU A 113 2.67 3.23 23.92
C LEU A 113 2.47 2.93 25.41
N SER A 114 2.40 3.98 26.23
CA SER A 114 1.98 3.86 27.63
C SER A 114 0.48 3.56 27.73
N GLU A 115 0.02 3.07 28.88
CA GLU A 115 -1.36 2.59 29.06
C GLU A 115 -2.44 3.63 28.72
N ASN A 116 -2.18 4.91 29.03
CA ASN A 116 -3.07 6.02 28.75
C ASN A 116 -2.61 6.87 27.56
N ALA A 117 -1.72 6.34 26.72
CA ALA A 117 -1.18 7.09 25.62
C ALA A 117 -2.26 7.48 24.60
N VAL A 118 -2.03 8.60 23.93
CA VAL A 118 -2.98 9.14 22.95
C VAL A 118 -2.31 9.16 21.59
N ILE A 119 -2.96 8.56 20.59
CA ILE A 119 -2.52 8.66 19.21
C ILE A 119 -3.39 9.63 18.42
N SER A 120 -2.79 10.29 17.45
CA SER A 120 -3.47 11.19 16.51
C SER A 120 -3.06 10.89 15.09
N ILE A 121 -4.04 10.75 14.22
CA ILE A 121 -3.86 10.63 12.77
C ILE A 121 -5.02 11.35 12.08
N SER A 122 -4.81 11.87 10.88
CA SER A 122 -5.83 12.67 10.20
C SER A 122 -6.16 12.20 8.79
N LEU A 123 -7.37 12.55 8.36
CA LEU A 123 -7.85 12.46 6.98
C LEU A 123 -8.41 13.82 6.54
N ALA A 124 -8.59 13.99 5.23
CA ALA A 124 -9.23 15.18 4.67
C ALA A 124 -10.56 15.48 5.38
N SER A 125 -10.81 16.77 5.63
CA SER A 125 -12.02 17.19 6.34
C SER A 125 -13.27 16.90 5.54
N THR A 126 -14.35 16.61 6.25
CA THR A 126 -15.69 16.41 5.70
C THR A 126 -16.61 17.58 6.03
N GLU A 127 -16.02 18.76 6.27
CA GLU A 127 -16.59 19.93 6.98
C GLU A 127 -18.12 20.03 6.97
N ASN A 128 -18.69 20.24 5.78
CA ASN A 128 -20.13 20.51 5.55
C ASN A 128 -20.77 19.51 4.57
N TYR A 129 -20.01 18.55 4.06
CA TYR A 129 -20.50 17.53 3.13
C TYR A 129 -19.76 16.21 3.33
N LEU A 130 -20.49 15.22 3.81
CA LEU A 130 -20.05 13.83 3.92
C LEU A 130 -20.51 13.09 2.66
N SER A 131 -19.65 13.03 1.65
CA SER A 131 -19.91 12.14 0.51
C SER A 131 -19.87 10.68 0.97
N GLU A 132 -20.51 9.79 0.22
CA GLU A 132 -20.45 8.35 0.52
C GLU A 132 -19.01 7.82 0.54
N GLU A 133 -18.16 8.28 -0.37
CA GLU A 133 -16.74 7.91 -0.42
C GLU A 133 -15.97 8.40 0.81
N ALA A 134 -16.25 9.62 1.26
CA ALA A 134 -15.65 10.18 2.46
C ALA A 134 -16.10 9.41 3.71
N ILE A 135 -17.40 9.09 3.83
CA ILE A 135 -17.93 8.23 4.89
C ILE A 135 -17.20 6.90 4.89
N GLN A 136 -17.07 6.24 3.73
CA GLN A 136 -16.43 4.92 3.64
C GLN A 136 -14.94 4.96 4.03
N LEU A 137 -14.21 6.01 3.63
CA LEU A 137 -12.81 6.19 4.03
C LEU A 137 -12.67 6.45 5.54
N ASN A 138 -13.46 7.37 6.09
CA ASN A 138 -13.45 7.68 7.53
C ASN A 138 -13.87 6.44 8.35
N SER A 139 -14.87 5.68 7.88
CA SER A 139 -15.35 4.44 8.51
C SER A 139 -14.28 3.37 8.54
N THR A 140 -13.52 3.23 7.45
CA THR A 140 -12.41 2.29 7.34
C THR A 140 -11.33 2.60 8.40
N LEU A 141 -10.90 3.86 8.51
CA LEU A 141 -9.90 4.26 9.51
C LEU A 141 -10.44 4.11 10.93
N PHE A 142 -11.66 4.57 11.19
CA PHE A 142 -12.31 4.45 12.50
C PHE A 142 -12.41 2.99 12.97
N ASN A 143 -12.91 2.10 12.10
CA ASN A 143 -13.05 0.67 12.41
C ASN A 143 -11.69 0.00 12.59
N THR A 144 -10.66 0.43 11.85
CA THR A 144 -9.29 -0.07 12.00
C THR A 144 -8.72 0.32 13.37
N LEU A 145 -8.86 1.57 13.79
CA LEU A 145 -8.43 2.04 15.10
C LEU A 145 -9.20 1.35 16.25
N LYS A 146 -10.52 1.18 16.10
CA LYS A 146 -11.39 0.47 17.07
C LYS A 146 -11.02 -1.01 17.29
N LYS A 147 -10.28 -1.63 16.37
CA LYS A 147 -9.74 -3.00 16.57
C LYS A 147 -8.51 -3.03 17.48
N VAL A 148 -7.89 -1.88 17.73
CA VAL A 148 -6.65 -1.77 18.50
C VAL A 148 -6.88 -1.03 19.81
N PHE A 149 -7.67 0.05 19.80
CA PHE A 149 -7.89 0.94 20.95
C PHE A 149 -9.33 0.89 21.45
N ASN A 150 -9.52 1.01 22.76
CA ASN A 150 -10.85 1.00 23.37
C ASN A 150 -11.68 2.23 22.98
N ASN A 151 -11.05 3.41 23.01
CA ASN A 151 -11.69 4.69 22.75
C ASN A 151 -11.13 5.29 21.46
N VAL A 152 -12.03 5.71 20.56
CA VAL A 152 -11.71 6.41 19.32
C VAL A 152 -12.69 7.56 19.17
N VAL A 153 -12.17 8.77 18.96
CA VAL A 153 -12.93 10.01 18.87
C VAL A 153 -12.47 10.79 17.65
N ILE A 154 -13.41 11.34 16.88
CA ILE A 154 -13.11 12.15 15.69
C ILE A 154 -13.29 13.62 16.06
N VAL A 155 -12.22 14.41 16.03
CA VAL A 155 -12.26 15.85 16.22
C VAL A 155 -12.28 16.53 14.84
N PRO A 156 -13.41 17.09 14.39
CA PRO A 156 -13.48 17.79 13.11
C PRO A 156 -12.86 19.19 13.20
N GLY A 157 -11.97 19.52 12.28
CA GLY A 157 -11.35 20.83 12.09
C GLY A 157 -11.03 21.07 10.62
N GLY A 158 -9.86 21.66 10.33
CA GLY A 158 -9.34 21.73 8.95
C GLY A 158 -9.06 20.34 8.35
N LYS A 159 -8.98 19.32 9.21
CA LYS A 159 -8.99 17.89 8.89
C LYS A 159 -9.87 17.15 9.89
N ASN A 160 -10.26 15.92 9.58
CA ASN A 160 -10.83 15.03 10.59
C ASN A 160 -9.68 14.35 11.33
N TYR A 161 -9.48 14.70 12.60
CA TYR A 161 -8.45 14.11 13.45
C TYR A 161 -9.03 12.95 14.25
N PHE A 162 -8.47 11.77 14.05
CA PHE A 162 -8.82 10.55 14.77
C PHE A 162 -7.89 10.43 15.97
N LEU A 163 -8.46 10.66 17.15
CA LEU A 163 -7.80 10.41 18.42
C LEU A 163 -8.14 9.00 18.88
N ALA A 164 -7.14 8.22 19.30
CA ALA A 164 -7.38 6.90 19.87
C ALA A 164 -6.52 6.65 21.11
N SER A 165 -7.09 5.95 22.09
CA SER A 165 -6.45 5.62 23.37
C SER A 165 -7.19 4.49 24.07
N ASP A 166 -6.51 3.76 24.95
CA ASP A 166 -7.19 2.90 25.93
C ASP A 166 -7.69 3.69 27.15
N GLY A 167 -7.10 4.86 27.40
CA GLY A 167 -7.53 5.82 28.42
C GLY A 167 -8.73 6.67 27.99
N LYS A 168 -9.15 7.58 28.88
CA LYS A 168 -10.28 8.49 28.64
C LYS A 168 -9.89 9.64 27.72
N ILE A 169 -10.54 9.72 26.56
CA ILE A 169 -10.41 10.82 25.60
C ILE A 169 -11.79 11.44 25.30
N GLY A 170 -11.83 12.70 24.86
CA GLY A 170 -13.10 13.37 24.57
C GLY A 170 -12.97 14.68 23.77
N ILE A 171 -14.12 15.26 23.40
CA ILE A 171 -14.25 16.42 22.49
C ILE A 171 -14.18 17.79 23.20
N ASN A 172 -14.07 17.82 24.53
CA ASN A 172 -13.99 19.07 25.31
C ASN A 172 -12.58 19.70 25.20
N ILE A 173 -12.21 20.18 24.01
CA ILE A 173 -10.86 20.63 23.67
C ILE A 173 -10.61 22.03 24.24
N ALA A 174 -11.48 23.00 23.95
CA ALA A 174 -11.25 24.39 24.31
C ALA A 174 -11.23 24.58 25.83
N GLY A 175 -12.15 23.93 26.54
CA GLY A 175 -12.18 23.92 28.00
C GLY A 175 -10.92 23.30 28.63
N LYS A 176 -10.39 22.22 28.05
CA LYS A 176 -9.13 21.63 28.53
C LYS A 176 -7.92 22.52 28.27
N ILE A 177 -7.85 23.17 27.11
CA ILE A 177 -6.79 24.12 26.74
C ILE A 177 -6.76 25.31 27.70
N GLU A 178 -7.92 25.87 28.02
CA GLU A 178 -8.04 26.97 28.99
C GLU A 178 -7.58 26.53 30.38
N LYS A 179 -7.99 25.33 30.83
CA LYS A 179 -7.60 24.79 32.13
C LYS A 179 -6.08 24.59 32.27
N GLN A 180 -5.40 24.21 31.20
CA GLN A 180 -3.93 24.05 31.20
C GLN A 180 -3.18 25.37 30.91
N GLY A 181 -3.89 26.46 30.59
CA GLY A 181 -3.28 27.78 30.36
C GLY A 181 -2.44 27.87 29.09
N ILE A 182 -2.72 27.02 28.08
CA ILE A 182 -1.94 26.98 26.84
C ILE A 182 -2.36 28.13 25.92
N LYS A 183 -1.38 28.94 25.49
CA LYS A 183 -1.60 30.12 24.64
C LYS A 183 -1.54 29.76 23.15
N ASN A 184 -2.69 29.88 22.49
CA ASN A 184 -2.90 29.47 21.09
C ASN A 184 -3.67 30.53 20.31
N SER A 185 -3.48 30.58 18.99
CA SER A 185 -4.13 31.50 18.08
C SER A 185 -5.50 31.00 17.61
N PHE A 186 -5.62 29.71 17.28
CA PHE A 186 -6.81 29.11 16.67
C PHE A 186 -7.44 28.00 17.52
N VAL A 187 -6.64 27.21 18.27
CA VAL A 187 -7.17 26.18 19.17
C VAL A 187 -7.35 26.78 20.56
N ASN A 188 -8.42 27.55 20.73
CA ASN A 188 -8.82 28.19 21.99
C ASN A 188 -10.34 28.40 22.04
N LYS A 189 -10.86 28.82 23.19
CA LYS A 189 -12.31 29.04 23.42
C LYS A 189 -12.96 30.14 22.57
N TYR A 190 -12.17 31.01 21.95
CA TYR A 190 -12.70 32.08 21.10
C TYR A 190 -13.02 31.58 19.68
N TYR A 191 -12.35 30.52 19.22
CA TYR A 191 -12.53 29.93 17.90
C TYR A 191 -13.25 28.58 17.94
N ILE A 192 -13.11 27.83 19.04
CA ILE A 192 -13.72 26.51 19.20
C ILE A 192 -14.82 26.60 20.26
N ASN A 193 -16.04 26.27 19.83
CA ASN A 193 -17.16 26.01 20.72
C ASN A 193 -17.25 24.48 20.92
N ASP A 194 -17.00 24.01 22.14
CA ASP A 194 -16.96 22.58 22.46
C ASP A 194 -18.32 21.87 22.27
N GLU A 195 -19.45 22.58 22.47
CA GLU A 195 -20.79 22.00 22.23
C GLU A 195 -21.02 21.75 20.74
N LEU A 196 -20.71 22.74 19.89
CA LEU A 196 -20.80 22.59 18.44
C LEU A 196 -19.81 21.54 17.92
N LEU A 197 -18.60 21.51 18.47
CA LEU A 197 -17.59 20.51 18.12
C LEU A 197 -18.07 19.10 18.47
N SER A 198 -18.70 18.92 19.64
CA SER A 198 -19.31 17.65 20.06
C SER A 198 -20.42 17.23 19.11
N PHE A 199 -21.35 18.13 18.78
CA PHE A 199 -22.42 17.85 17.84
C PHE A 199 -21.88 17.39 16.47
N ARG A 200 -20.86 18.07 15.93
CA ARG A 200 -20.24 17.69 14.65
C ARG A 200 -19.51 16.36 14.73
N SER A 201 -18.81 16.09 15.84
CA SER A 201 -18.15 14.81 16.08
C SER A 201 -19.16 13.66 16.10
N ASP A 202 -20.27 13.83 16.82
CA ASP A 202 -21.35 12.85 16.90
C ASP A 202 -22.03 12.64 15.55
N PHE A 203 -22.28 13.72 14.79
CA PHE A 203 -22.84 13.63 13.44
C PHE A 203 -21.95 12.80 12.49
N ILE A 204 -20.63 13.06 12.47
CA ILE A 204 -19.69 12.29 11.66
C ILE A 204 -19.66 10.84 12.13
N THR A 205 -19.51 10.60 13.43
CA THR A 205 -19.37 9.26 14.02
C THR A 205 -20.63 8.40 13.77
N ASN A 206 -21.82 8.98 13.91
CA ASN A 206 -23.09 8.30 13.65
C ASN A 206 -23.35 8.04 12.17
N SER A 207 -22.70 8.78 11.27
CA SER A 207 -22.79 8.57 9.82
C SER A 207 -21.87 7.45 9.32
N LEU A 208 -20.95 6.95 10.16
CA LEU A 208 -20.00 5.92 9.76
C LEU A 208 -20.66 4.55 9.59
N ASP A 209 -20.14 3.78 8.63
CA ASP A 209 -20.54 2.40 8.38
C ASP A 209 -19.74 1.45 9.29
N GLY A 210 -20.41 0.89 10.31
CA GLY A 210 -19.82 -0.09 11.22
C GLY A 210 -19.41 -1.42 10.53
N LYS A 211 -19.86 -1.68 9.30
CA LYS A 211 -19.46 -2.84 8.49
C LYS A 211 -18.31 -2.53 7.53
N ALA A 212 -17.84 -1.28 7.49
CA ALA A 212 -16.72 -0.92 6.64
C ALA A 212 -15.49 -1.80 6.97
N PRO A 213 -14.80 -2.30 5.93
CA PRO A 213 -13.69 -3.23 6.10
C PRO A 213 -12.51 -2.58 6.83
N VAL A 214 -11.74 -3.40 7.53
CA VAL A 214 -10.52 -2.98 8.23
C VAL A 214 -9.36 -2.91 7.24
N ASN A 215 -8.57 -1.83 7.31
CA ASN A 215 -7.38 -1.66 6.49
C ASN A 215 -6.23 -2.54 6.99
N ARG A 216 -5.61 -3.27 6.06
CA ARG A 216 -4.50 -4.19 6.36
C ARG A 216 -3.38 -4.02 5.35
N ASP A 217 -2.20 -4.48 5.72
CA ASP A 217 -1.01 -4.43 4.85
C ASP A 217 -1.25 -5.06 3.46
N PHE A 218 -1.68 -6.32 3.41
CA PHE A 218 -1.99 -7.00 2.14
C PHE A 218 -3.41 -6.76 1.60
N LEU A 219 -4.21 -5.94 2.30
CA LEU A 219 -5.53 -5.48 1.86
C LEU A 219 -5.64 -3.95 2.09
N PRO A 220 -4.93 -3.14 1.27
CA PRO A 220 -4.79 -1.70 1.48
C PRO A 220 -6.03 -0.92 1.02
N ILE A 221 -7.17 -1.16 1.69
CA ILE A 221 -8.46 -0.60 1.28
C ILE A 221 -8.55 0.91 1.49
N SER A 222 -7.83 1.51 2.44
CA SER A 222 -7.84 2.97 2.60
C SER A 222 -7.23 3.68 1.38
N TYR A 223 -6.20 3.11 0.75
CA TYR A 223 -5.66 3.60 -0.52
C TYR A 223 -6.71 3.58 -1.63
N TYR A 224 -7.47 2.48 -1.76
CA TYR A 224 -8.55 2.40 -2.72
C TYR A 224 -9.66 3.42 -2.47
N ARG A 225 -10.11 3.56 -1.21
CA ARG A 225 -11.14 4.52 -0.83
C ARG A 225 -10.71 5.95 -1.06
N GLN A 226 -9.43 6.27 -0.81
CA GLN A 226 -8.86 7.58 -1.10
C GLN A 226 -8.86 7.88 -2.61
N LEU A 227 -8.53 6.90 -3.47
CA LEU A 227 -8.60 7.06 -4.92
C LEU A 227 -10.04 7.32 -5.39
N LEU A 228 -11.02 6.57 -4.87
CA LEU A 228 -12.43 6.80 -5.19
C LEU A 228 -12.89 8.19 -4.76
N LEU A 229 -12.51 8.62 -3.56
CA LEU A 229 -12.81 9.97 -3.07
C LEU A 229 -12.22 11.04 -4.00
N TRP A 230 -10.97 10.88 -4.44
CA TRP A 230 -10.35 11.79 -5.42
C TRP A 230 -11.08 11.82 -6.76
N ILE A 231 -11.49 10.66 -7.28
CA ILE A 231 -12.22 10.57 -8.55
C ILE A 231 -13.61 11.20 -8.44
N SER A 232 -14.24 11.13 -7.26
CA SER A 232 -15.57 11.70 -7.03
C SER A 232 -15.63 13.21 -7.33
N TYR A 233 -14.53 13.93 -7.12
CA TYR A 233 -14.42 15.36 -7.46
C TYR A 233 -14.53 15.66 -8.96
N PHE A 234 -14.22 14.71 -9.83
CA PHE A 234 -14.17 14.90 -11.29
C PHE A 234 -15.46 14.48 -12.03
N LYS A 235 -16.48 13.98 -11.31
CA LYS A 235 -17.74 13.44 -11.90
C LYS A 235 -17.54 12.35 -12.97
N ILE A 236 -16.39 11.68 -12.99
CA ILE A 236 -16.08 10.59 -13.92
C ILE A 236 -16.53 9.27 -13.29
N ASN A 237 -17.37 8.52 -14.01
CA ASN A 237 -17.73 7.16 -13.57
C ASN A 237 -16.68 6.16 -14.05
N ILE A 238 -15.87 5.68 -13.11
CA ILE A 238 -14.79 4.72 -13.37
C ILE A 238 -15.29 3.38 -13.93
N LEU A 239 -16.58 3.06 -13.75
CA LEU A 239 -17.19 1.85 -14.28
C LEU A 239 -17.14 1.82 -15.81
N TYR A 240 -17.34 2.94 -16.50
CA TYR A 240 -17.27 2.97 -17.97
C TYR A 240 -15.88 2.62 -18.48
N PHE A 241 -14.85 3.13 -17.82
CA PHE A 241 -13.46 2.81 -18.14
C PHE A 241 -13.15 1.33 -17.86
N ALA A 242 -13.59 0.81 -16.70
CA ALA A 242 -13.41 -0.59 -16.34
C ALA A 242 -14.14 -1.54 -17.32
N VAL A 243 -15.36 -1.19 -17.76
CA VAL A 243 -16.14 -1.95 -18.74
C VAL A 243 -15.45 -1.94 -20.10
N ALA A 244 -15.01 -0.78 -20.59
CA ALA A 244 -14.28 -0.68 -21.85
C ALA A 244 -13.00 -1.55 -21.84
N LEU A 245 -12.22 -1.48 -20.75
CA LEU A 245 -11.00 -2.26 -20.59
C LEU A 245 -11.29 -3.77 -20.50
N SER A 246 -12.37 -4.15 -19.83
CA SER A 246 -12.84 -5.55 -19.73
C SER A 246 -13.30 -6.09 -21.09
N LEU A 247 -14.00 -5.28 -21.89
CA LEU A 247 -14.41 -5.67 -23.24
C LEU A 247 -13.21 -5.90 -24.15
N ILE A 248 -12.21 -5.01 -24.11
CA ILE A 248 -10.97 -5.19 -24.88
C ILE A 248 -10.26 -6.48 -24.43
N LEU A 249 -10.18 -6.74 -23.13
CA LEU A 249 -9.59 -7.96 -22.60
C LEU A 249 -10.32 -9.22 -23.10
N ILE A 250 -11.66 -9.24 -23.04
CA ILE A 250 -12.48 -10.36 -23.53
C ILE A 250 -12.26 -10.58 -25.03
N ILE A 251 -12.25 -9.51 -25.82
CA ILE A 251 -12.00 -9.57 -27.27
C ILE A 251 -10.61 -10.17 -27.55
N LEU A 252 -9.57 -9.74 -26.84
CA LEU A 252 -8.22 -10.28 -26.98
C LEU A 252 -8.16 -11.78 -26.63
N LEU A 253 -8.82 -12.21 -25.55
CA LEU A 253 -8.87 -13.62 -25.15
C LEU A 253 -9.56 -14.51 -26.21
N ILE A 254 -10.48 -13.96 -27.01
CA ILE A 254 -11.19 -14.69 -28.08
C ILE A 254 -10.36 -14.73 -29.37
N ILE A 255 -9.75 -13.61 -29.76
CA ILE A 255 -9.04 -13.45 -31.04
C ILE A 255 -7.68 -14.16 -31.04
N LEU A 256 -6.98 -14.18 -29.91
CA LEU A 256 -5.62 -14.71 -29.85
C LEU A 256 -5.57 -16.24 -30.06
N LYS A 257 -4.61 -16.66 -30.91
CA LYS A 257 -4.29 -18.07 -31.13
C LYS A 257 -3.75 -18.70 -29.85
N PRO A 258 -3.90 -20.02 -29.60
CA PRO A 258 -3.52 -20.66 -28.34
C PRO A 258 -2.11 -20.35 -27.83
N VAL A 259 -1.08 -20.37 -28.70
CA VAL A 259 0.30 -20.04 -28.30
C VAL A 259 0.43 -18.56 -27.92
N ASN A 260 -0.18 -17.66 -28.70
CA ASN A 260 -0.18 -16.22 -28.43
C ASN A 260 -1.01 -15.86 -27.18
N LEU A 261 -2.10 -16.60 -26.93
CA LEU A 261 -2.93 -16.49 -25.73
C LEU A 261 -2.13 -16.91 -24.48
N GLY A 262 -1.32 -17.96 -24.60
CA GLY A 262 -0.38 -18.34 -23.56
C GLY A 262 0.61 -17.21 -23.25
N LEU A 263 1.23 -16.62 -24.28
CA LEU A 263 2.16 -15.50 -24.12
C LEU A 263 1.49 -14.27 -23.51
N PHE A 264 0.28 -13.95 -23.95
CA PHE A 264 -0.53 -12.90 -23.34
C PHE A 264 -0.77 -13.17 -21.84
N GLY A 265 -1.19 -14.39 -21.47
CA GLY A 265 -1.39 -14.78 -20.08
C GLY A 265 -0.12 -14.79 -19.24
N GLY A 266 0.99 -15.22 -19.84
CA GLY A 266 2.33 -15.25 -19.26
C GLY A 266 2.82 -13.84 -18.96
N GLY A 267 2.84 -12.96 -19.96
CA GLY A 267 3.18 -11.54 -19.80
C GLY A 267 2.26 -10.84 -18.79
N PHE A 268 0.95 -11.09 -18.87
CA PHE A 268 -0.03 -10.55 -17.91
C PHE A 268 0.31 -10.94 -16.47
N ALA A 269 0.58 -12.21 -16.20
CA ALA A 269 0.94 -12.64 -14.86
C ALA A 269 2.33 -12.18 -14.44
N ALA A 270 3.31 -12.18 -15.34
CA ALA A 270 4.66 -11.75 -15.03
C ALA A 270 4.71 -10.30 -14.57
N SER A 271 4.09 -9.38 -15.32
CA SER A 271 4.04 -7.96 -14.94
C SER A 271 3.16 -7.73 -13.71
N SER A 272 2.05 -8.46 -13.57
CA SER A 272 1.19 -8.36 -12.39
C SER A 272 1.92 -8.83 -11.12
N ILE A 273 2.68 -9.92 -11.21
CA ILE A 273 3.51 -10.43 -10.12
C ILE A 273 4.64 -9.45 -9.80
N GLU A 274 5.28 -8.86 -10.81
CA GLU A 274 6.31 -7.85 -10.59
C GLU A 274 5.76 -6.66 -9.81
N VAL A 275 4.58 -6.15 -10.19
CA VAL A 275 3.87 -5.10 -9.43
C VAL A 275 3.54 -5.55 -8.01
N ILE A 276 3.05 -6.77 -7.82
CA ILE A 276 2.78 -7.35 -6.49
C ILE A 276 4.06 -7.38 -5.65
N LEU A 277 5.17 -7.84 -6.21
CA LEU A 277 6.46 -7.91 -5.52
C LEU A 277 6.97 -6.53 -5.14
N LEU A 278 6.88 -5.54 -6.04
CA LEU A 278 7.27 -4.16 -5.77
C LEU A 278 6.45 -3.55 -4.61
N ILE A 279 5.12 -3.70 -4.64
CA ILE A 279 4.24 -3.17 -3.60
C ILE A 279 4.42 -3.93 -2.28
N SER A 280 4.57 -5.26 -2.32
CA SER A 280 4.79 -6.06 -1.12
C SER A 280 6.13 -5.74 -0.46
N PHE A 281 7.16 -5.49 -1.26
CA PHE A 281 8.45 -5.01 -0.77
C PHE A 281 8.31 -3.63 -0.11
N GLN A 282 7.50 -2.72 -0.69
CA GLN A 282 7.18 -1.41 -0.07
C GLN A 282 6.46 -1.54 1.27
N ILE A 283 5.54 -2.50 1.39
CA ILE A 283 4.78 -2.72 2.62
C ILE A 283 5.69 -3.27 3.72
N ILE A 284 6.45 -4.33 3.42
CA ILE A 284 7.26 -5.05 4.42
C ILE A 284 8.51 -4.26 4.82
N TYR A 285 9.25 -3.74 3.84
CA TYR A 285 10.54 -3.09 4.06
C TYR A 285 10.46 -1.57 4.15
N GLY A 286 9.54 -0.95 3.39
CA GLY A 286 9.31 0.50 3.42
C GLY A 286 9.84 1.26 2.21
N TYR A 287 11.06 1.77 2.28
CA TYR A 287 11.59 2.66 1.24
C TYR A 287 12.11 1.87 0.02
N VAL A 288 11.51 2.07 -1.14
CA VAL A 288 11.74 1.20 -2.31
C VAL A 288 12.38 1.89 -3.49
N TYR A 289 12.50 3.22 -3.51
CA TYR A 289 12.96 3.98 -4.69
C TYR A 289 14.27 3.46 -5.29
N GLN A 290 15.27 3.13 -4.47
CA GLN A 290 16.53 2.53 -4.97
C GLN A 290 16.37 1.07 -5.40
N MET A 291 15.49 0.33 -4.71
CA MET A 291 15.26 -1.10 -4.94
C MET A 291 14.40 -1.38 -6.17
N ILE A 292 13.56 -0.44 -6.62
CA ILE A 292 12.79 -0.58 -7.88
C ILE A 292 13.74 -0.89 -9.04
N GLY A 293 14.82 -0.11 -9.18
CA GLY A 293 15.79 -0.30 -10.26
C GLY A 293 16.47 -1.68 -10.21
N ILE A 294 16.80 -2.16 -9.01
CA ILE A 294 17.42 -3.48 -8.80
C ILE A 294 16.42 -4.60 -9.13
N ILE A 295 15.17 -4.49 -8.68
CA ILE A 295 14.12 -5.48 -8.94
C ILE A 295 13.86 -5.58 -10.44
N ILE A 296 13.72 -4.45 -11.15
CA ILE A 296 13.54 -4.43 -12.61
C ILE A 296 14.76 -5.03 -13.33
N MET A 297 15.98 -4.69 -12.88
CA MET A 297 17.21 -5.26 -13.45
C MET A 297 17.23 -6.79 -13.30
N ILE A 298 16.91 -7.32 -12.10
CA ILE A 298 16.86 -8.75 -11.84
C ILE A 298 15.79 -9.43 -12.70
N PHE A 299 14.64 -8.77 -12.87
CA PHE A 299 13.56 -9.26 -13.73
C PHE A 299 14.03 -9.36 -15.19
N MET A 300 14.65 -8.31 -15.74
CA MET A 300 15.21 -8.33 -17.10
C MET A 300 16.31 -9.39 -17.28
N ALA A 301 17.21 -9.52 -16.30
CA ALA A 301 18.24 -10.54 -16.31
C ALA A 301 17.63 -11.95 -16.27
N GLY A 302 16.59 -12.16 -15.46
CA GLY A 302 15.86 -13.43 -15.38
C GLY A 302 15.20 -13.82 -16.69
N LEU A 303 14.56 -12.87 -17.40
CA LEU A 303 13.99 -13.11 -18.73
C LEU A 303 15.06 -13.57 -19.73
N ALA A 304 16.22 -12.92 -19.73
CA ALA A 304 17.35 -13.27 -20.59
C ALA A 304 17.90 -14.68 -20.26
N ILE A 305 18.12 -14.98 -18.97
CA ILE A 305 18.57 -16.30 -18.50
C ILE A 305 17.56 -17.38 -18.89
N GLY A 306 16.27 -17.14 -18.66
CA GLY A 306 15.20 -18.07 -19.01
C GLY A 306 15.18 -18.38 -20.51
N SER A 307 15.31 -17.35 -21.36
CA SER A 307 15.35 -17.51 -22.80
C SER A 307 16.59 -18.28 -23.29
N LEU A 308 17.78 -17.95 -22.76
CA LEU A 308 19.04 -18.59 -23.15
C LEU A 308 19.14 -20.06 -22.72
N TYR A 309 18.73 -20.37 -21.49
CA TYR A 309 18.85 -21.71 -20.91
C TYR A 309 17.64 -22.61 -21.20
N MET A 310 16.57 -22.08 -21.80
CA MET A 310 15.37 -22.85 -22.17
C MET A 310 15.71 -24.16 -22.89
N LYS A 311 16.61 -24.14 -23.88
CA LYS A 311 16.99 -25.33 -24.65
C LYS A 311 17.66 -26.42 -23.82
N LYS A 312 18.40 -26.04 -22.78
CA LYS A 312 19.10 -26.99 -21.88
C LYS A 312 18.11 -27.67 -20.94
N ILE A 313 17.07 -26.95 -20.50
CA ILE A 313 16.04 -27.46 -19.56
C ILE A 313 14.94 -28.21 -20.31
N ILE A 314 14.51 -27.68 -21.46
CA ILE A 314 13.43 -28.21 -22.30
C ILE A 314 14.00 -28.47 -23.70
N PRO A 315 14.60 -29.64 -23.95
CA PRO A 315 15.23 -29.94 -25.24
C PRO A 315 14.19 -30.19 -26.37
N VAL A 316 12.97 -30.57 -26.00
CA VAL A 316 11.88 -30.88 -26.96
C VAL A 316 10.89 -29.73 -27.03
N PHE A 317 10.82 -29.06 -28.18
CA PHE A 317 9.92 -27.94 -28.42
C PHE A 317 8.52 -28.42 -28.82
N ASN A 318 7.65 -28.65 -27.84
CA ASN A 318 6.28 -29.09 -28.09
C ASN A 318 5.27 -28.34 -27.21
N ILE A 319 4.00 -28.40 -27.60
CA ILE A 319 2.92 -27.72 -26.90
C ILE A 319 2.71 -28.25 -25.48
N ASN A 320 3.05 -29.52 -25.20
CA ASN A 320 2.91 -30.10 -23.87
C ASN A 320 3.90 -29.47 -22.87
N ASN A 321 5.16 -29.27 -23.28
CA ASN A 321 6.16 -28.59 -22.46
C ASN A 321 5.83 -27.11 -22.31
N TYR A 322 5.22 -26.49 -23.32
CA TYR A 322 4.70 -25.12 -23.22
C TYR A 322 3.59 -25.00 -22.16
N ILE A 323 2.64 -25.93 -22.16
CA ILE A 323 1.59 -26.01 -21.13
C ILE A 323 2.20 -26.23 -19.74
N LYS A 324 3.25 -27.05 -19.61
CA LYS A 324 3.94 -27.24 -18.32
C LYS A 324 4.52 -25.93 -17.79
N VAL A 325 5.19 -25.14 -18.63
CA VAL A 325 5.72 -23.82 -18.22
C VAL A 325 4.58 -22.88 -17.80
N GLN A 326 3.47 -22.84 -18.55
CA GLN A 326 2.29 -22.06 -18.17
C GLN A 326 1.73 -22.47 -16.79
N ILE A 327 1.64 -23.77 -16.52
CA ILE A 327 1.17 -24.31 -15.24
C ILE A 327 2.15 -23.93 -14.12
N SER A 328 3.46 -23.96 -14.37
CA SER A 328 4.46 -23.51 -13.38
C SER A 328 4.28 -22.04 -13.02
N ILE A 329 4.02 -21.15 -13.99
CA ILE A 329 3.70 -19.74 -13.74
C ILE A 329 2.44 -19.61 -12.89
N ALA A 330 1.42 -20.41 -13.19
CA ALA A 330 0.18 -20.42 -12.42
C ALA A 330 0.39 -20.87 -10.97
N ILE A 331 1.13 -21.96 -10.74
CA ILE A 331 1.48 -22.46 -9.41
C ILE A 331 2.27 -21.39 -8.65
N PHE A 332 3.26 -20.77 -9.29
CA PHE A 332 4.02 -19.68 -8.68
C PHE A 332 3.11 -18.52 -8.26
N SER A 333 2.17 -18.12 -9.13
CA SER A 333 1.20 -17.04 -8.84
C SER A 333 0.34 -17.33 -7.61
N ILE A 334 -0.07 -18.59 -7.44
CA ILE A 334 -0.88 -19.03 -6.29
C ILE A 334 -0.03 -19.10 -5.02
N LEU A 335 1.22 -19.61 -5.11
CA LEU A 335 2.10 -19.76 -3.96
C LEU A 335 2.66 -18.44 -3.44
N LEU A 336 2.90 -17.47 -4.33
CA LEU A 336 3.53 -16.19 -4.00
C LEU A 336 2.86 -15.47 -2.81
N PRO A 337 1.53 -15.25 -2.78
CA PRO A 337 0.86 -14.67 -1.62
C PRO A 337 1.16 -15.35 -0.27
N PHE A 338 1.23 -16.68 -0.24
CA PHE A 338 1.49 -17.42 0.99
C PHE A 338 2.93 -17.21 1.47
N ILE A 339 3.89 -17.15 0.54
CA ILE A 339 5.28 -16.81 0.86
C ILE A 339 5.36 -15.41 1.47
N LEU A 340 4.67 -14.43 0.87
CA LEU A 340 4.65 -13.04 1.37
C LEU A 340 4.02 -12.92 2.76
N LEU A 341 2.94 -13.66 3.04
CA LEU A 341 2.31 -13.70 4.36
C LEU A 341 3.23 -14.29 5.44
N ILE A 342 3.94 -15.36 5.10
CA ILE A 342 4.92 -15.96 6.02
C ILE A 342 6.04 -14.97 6.31
N MET A 343 6.55 -14.28 5.29
CA MET A 343 7.61 -13.28 5.45
C MET A 343 7.18 -12.11 6.34
N ASP A 344 5.95 -11.63 6.20
CA ASP A 344 5.43 -10.54 7.02
C ASP A 344 5.25 -10.95 8.49
N SER A 345 4.88 -12.22 8.74
CA SER A 345 4.69 -12.73 10.10
C SER A 345 6.00 -12.95 10.88
N ILE A 346 7.13 -13.11 10.20
CA ILE A 346 8.42 -13.41 10.84
C ILE A 346 9.24 -12.12 10.88
N LYS A 347 9.65 -11.69 12.08
CA LYS A 347 10.70 -10.67 12.26
C LYS A 347 12.03 -11.20 11.70
N THR A 348 12.24 -11.04 10.40
CA THR A 348 13.42 -11.53 9.68
C THR A 348 14.45 -10.42 9.48
N ASN A 349 15.72 -10.83 9.35
CA ASN A 349 16.80 -9.91 9.01
C ASN A 349 16.53 -9.26 7.63
N PRO A 350 16.70 -7.95 7.47
CA PRO A 350 16.55 -7.25 6.19
C PRO A 350 17.23 -7.96 5.02
N VAL A 351 18.44 -8.48 5.20
CA VAL A 351 19.20 -9.16 4.14
C VAL A 351 18.44 -10.38 3.59
N ILE A 352 17.75 -11.12 4.47
CA ILE A 352 16.94 -12.29 4.09
C ILE A 352 15.74 -11.82 3.28
N VAL A 353 15.05 -10.77 3.73
CA VAL A 353 13.90 -10.19 3.01
C VAL A 353 14.30 -9.82 1.57
N HIS A 354 15.37 -9.05 1.38
CA HIS A 354 15.86 -8.68 0.05
C HIS A 354 16.19 -9.91 -0.81
N SER A 355 16.92 -10.87 -0.24
CA SER A 355 17.33 -12.08 -0.94
C SER A 355 16.14 -12.90 -1.44
N VAL A 356 15.09 -13.04 -0.62
CA VAL A 356 13.87 -13.75 -1.01
C VAL A 356 13.12 -13.00 -2.10
N PHE A 357 12.95 -11.68 -1.98
CA PHE A 357 12.29 -10.89 -3.02
C PHE A 357 13.04 -10.99 -4.36
N PHE A 358 14.36 -10.86 -4.35
CA PHE A 358 15.20 -11.01 -5.54
C PHE A 358 15.08 -12.41 -6.16
N LEU A 359 15.05 -13.46 -5.34
CA LEU A 359 14.85 -14.82 -5.81
C LEU A 359 13.46 -14.99 -6.44
N LEU A 360 12.39 -14.50 -5.79
CA LEU A 360 11.03 -14.57 -6.32
C LEU A 360 10.90 -13.85 -7.66
N THR A 361 11.46 -12.64 -7.78
CA THR A 361 11.52 -11.87 -9.03
C THR A 361 12.27 -12.64 -10.12
N LEU A 362 13.43 -13.22 -9.79
CA LEU A 362 14.24 -13.98 -10.73
C LEU A 362 13.50 -15.23 -11.23
N LEU A 363 12.81 -15.95 -10.34
CA LEU A 363 12.10 -17.19 -10.67
C LEU A 363 10.95 -16.94 -11.66
N ILE A 364 10.10 -15.95 -11.40
CA ILE A 364 9.00 -15.63 -12.32
C ILE A 364 9.55 -15.17 -13.68
N ALA A 365 10.61 -14.34 -13.67
CA ALA A 365 11.24 -13.86 -14.89
C ALA A 365 11.85 -14.99 -15.73
N ILE A 366 12.53 -15.96 -15.10
CA ILE A 366 13.06 -17.13 -15.80
C ILE A 366 11.92 -17.92 -16.45
N LEU A 367 10.82 -18.17 -15.73
CA LEU A 367 9.67 -18.91 -16.27
C LEU A 367 9.06 -18.20 -17.49
N THR A 368 8.87 -16.88 -17.40
CA THR A 368 8.36 -16.06 -18.51
C THR A 368 9.31 -16.04 -19.71
N GLY A 369 10.63 -15.90 -19.46
CA GLY A 369 11.64 -15.94 -20.51
C GLY A 369 11.70 -17.29 -21.23
N MET A 370 11.58 -18.40 -20.48
CA MET A 370 11.47 -19.74 -21.05
C MET A 370 10.21 -19.90 -21.89
N GLN A 371 9.08 -19.38 -21.42
CA GLN A 371 7.81 -19.42 -22.14
C GLN A 371 7.90 -18.68 -23.47
N PHE A 372 8.48 -17.48 -23.49
CA PHE A 372 8.68 -16.68 -24.69
C PHE A 372 9.57 -17.40 -25.72
N ALA A 373 10.70 -17.93 -25.28
CA ALA A 373 11.63 -18.66 -26.15
C ALA A 373 10.99 -19.92 -26.74
N LEU A 374 10.23 -20.67 -25.93
CA LEU A 374 9.55 -21.88 -26.36
C LEU A 374 8.42 -21.58 -27.36
N ALA A 375 7.62 -20.53 -27.13
CA ALA A 375 6.59 -20.11 -28.07
C ALA A 375 7.17 -19.76 -29.45
N SER A 376 8.28 -19.00 -29.47
CA SER A 376 8.96 -18.60 -30.71
C SER A 376 9.45 -19.79 -31.53
N LYS A 377 9.79 -20.93 -30.89
CA LYS A 377 10.23 -22.16 -31.56
C LYS A 377 9.06 -23.07 -31.99
N ILE A 378 7.93 -23.03 -31.30
CA ILE A 378 6.74 -23.84 -31.62
C ILE A 378 6.01 -23.29 -32.85
N GLN A 379 6.07 -21.99 -33.09
CA GLN A 379 5.39 -21.36 -34.22
C GLN A 379 6.12 -21.66 -35.54
N LYS A 380 5.48 -22.45 -36.42
CA LYS A 380 5.96 -22.75 -37.78
C LYS A 380 5.70 -21.60 -38.76
N LYS A 381 6.23 -20.40 -38.47
CA LYS A 381 6.11 -19.20 -39.32
C LYS A 381 7.50 -18.64 -39.64
N ASN A 382 7.58 -17.69 -40.58
CA ASN A 382 8.78 -16.88 -40.78
C ASN A 382 9.22 -16.26 -39.45
N ILE A 383 10.53 -16.28 -39.19
CA ILE A 383 11.12 -15.87 -37.91
C ILE A 383 10.66 -14.46 -37.51
N SER A 384 10.60 -13.54 -38.47
CA SER A 384 10.14 -12.16 -38.26
C SER A 384 8.68 -12.10 -37.82
N SER A 385 7.77 -12.79 -38.51
CA SER A 385 6.34 -12.80 -38.18
C SER A 385 6.04 -13.52 -36.86
N ALA A 386 6.72 -14.63 -36.59
CA ALA A 386 6.59 -15.37 -35.33
C ALA A 386 7.07 -14.53 -34.14
N ALA A 387 8.23 -13.87 -34.29
CA ALA A 387 8.78 -13.00 -33.26
C ALA A 387 7.87 -11.78 -33.01
N ALA A 388 7.37 -11.13 -34.08
CA ALA A 388 6.49 -9.98 -33.96
C ALA A 388 5.15 -10.32 -33.29
N GLU A 389 4.51 -11.43 -33.65
CA GLU A 389 3.25 -11.87 -33.01
C GLU A 389 3.46 -12.30 -31.56
N SER A 390 4.57 -12.97 -31.27
CA SER A 390 4.90 -13.39 -29.90
C SER A 390 5.17 -12.18 -29.01
N TYR A 391 5.96 -11.23 -29.52
CA TYR A 391 6.32 -10.00 -28.81
C TYR A 391 5.11 -9.09 -28.58
N SER A 392 4.25 -8.91 -29.57
CA SER A 392 3.04 -8.09 -29.39
C SER A 392 2.06 -8.70 -28.39
N SER A 393 1.90 -10.02 -28.40
CA SER A 393 1.01 -10.71 -27.46
C SER A 393 1.53 -10.61 -26.02
N ASP A 394 2.84 -10.77 -25.83
CA ASP A 394 3.51 -10.64 -24.54
C ASP A 394 3.45 -9.21 -23.99
N LEU A 395 3.73 -8.20 -24.84
CA LEU A 395 3.63 -6.78 -24.47
C LEU A 395 2.20 -6.37 -24.12
N LEU A 396 1.21 -6.80 -24.90
CA LEU A 396 -0.20 -6.52 -24.60
C LEU A 396 -0.58 -7.17 -23.27
N GLY A 397 -0.21 -8.44 -23.06
CA GLY A 397 -0.41 -9.12 -21.79
C GLY A 397 0.19 -8.34 -20.64
N SER A 398 1.47 -7.99 -20.75
CA SER A 398 2.22 -7.26 -19.74
C SER A 398 1.63 -5.88 -19.43
N ALA A 399 1.22 -5.12 -20.45
CA ALA A 399 0.60 -3.81 -20.28
C ALA A 399 -0.74 -3.89 -19.56
N PHE A 400 -1.62 -4.83 -19.97
CA PHE A 400 -2.87 -5.08 -19.27
C PHE A 400 -2.64 -5.58 -17.85
N GLY A 401 -1.67 -6.46 -17.64
CA GLY A 401 -1.31 -6.99 -16.33
C GLY A 401 -0.88 -5.88 -15.37
N ALA A 402 0.06 -5.04 -15.77
CA ALA A 402 0.54 -3.93 -14.94
C ALA A 402 -0.56 -2.91 -14.63
N LEU A 403 -1.32 -2.50 -15.65
CA LEU A 403 -2.39 -1.50 -15.52
C LEU A 403 -3.54 -2.02 -14.66
N LEU A 404 -4.11 -3.19 -14.99
CA LEU A 404 -5.26 -3.73 -14.26
C LEU A 404 -4.89 -4.12 -12.84
N THR A 405 -3.69 -4.69 -12.63
CA THR A 405 -3.26 -5.11 -11.31
C THR A 405 -3.07 -3.93 -10.37
N SER A 406 -2.37 -2.88 -10.81
CA SER A 406 -2.12 -1.70 -9.99
C SER A 406 -3.38 -0.84 -9.78
N ALA A 407 -4.17 -0.60 -10.83
CA ALA A 407 -5.31 0.33 -10.75
C ALA A 407 -6.59 -0.29 -10.17
N PHE A 408 -6.82 -1.60 -10.38
CA PHE A 408 -8.09 -2.24 -10.04
C PHE A 408 -7.94 -3.46 -9.13
N LEU A 409 -7.14 -4.46 -9.53
CA LEU A 409 -7.15 -5.75 -8.84
C LEU A 409 -6.60 -5.67 -7.42
N ILE A 410 -5.44 -5.03 -7.21
CA ILE A 410 -4.86 -4.88 -5.87
C ILE A 410 -5.76 -4.02 -4.96
N PRO A 411 -6.23 -2.84 -5.38
CA PRO A 411 -7.11 -2.01 -4.55
C PRO A 411 -8.43 -2.69 -4.18
N LEU A 412 -9.03 -3.49 -5.08
CA LEU A 412 -10.32 -4.15 -4.87
C LEU A 412 -10.23 -5.47 -4.09
N LEU A 413 -9.26 -6.32 -4.46
CA LEU A 413 -9.20 -7.70 -3.98
C LEU A 413 -8.12 -7.89 -2.92
N GLY A 414 -7.14 -6.99 -2.84
CA GLY A 414 -5.93 -7.16 -2.03
C GLY A 414 -4.94 -8.13 -2.68
N ILE A 415 -3.67 -8.04 -2.28
CA ILE A 415 -2.55 -8.75 -2.90
C ILE A 415 -2.77 -10.27 -2.94
N ILE A 416 -3.34 -10.83 -1.87
CA ILE A 416 -3.52 -12.29 -1.74
C ILE A 416 -4.48 -12.83 -2.80
N LYS A 417 -5.66 -12.22 -2.92
CA LYS A 417 -6.67 -12.66 -3.87
C LYS A 417 -6.22 -12.44 -5.30
N VAL A 418 -5.47 -11.36 -5.57
CA VAL A 418 -4.90 -11.13 -6.92
C VAL A 418 -3.97 -12.28 -7.32
N GLY A 419 -3.04 -12.72 -6.46
CA GLY A 419 -2.17 -13.86 -6.79
C GLY A 419 -2.95 -15.13 -7.15
N ILE A 420 -4.03 -15.42 -6.40
CA ILE A 420 -4.94 -16.54 -6.70
C ILE A 420 -5.63 -16.34 -8.07
N VAL A 421 -6.16 -15.15 -8.35
CA VAL A 421 -6.81 -14.82 -9.63
C VAL A 421 -5.84 -14.99 -10.81
N LEU A 422 -4.60 -14.52 -10.67
CA LEU A 422 -3.55 -14.68 -11.68
C LEU A 422 -3.24 -16.16 -11.95
N GLY A 423 -3.16 -16.96 -10.89
CA GLY A 423 -2.97 -18.39 -10.98
C GLY A 423 -4.11 -19.10 -11.70
N VAL A 424 -5.35 -18.84 -11.29
CA VAL A 424 -6.55 -19.41 -11.93
C VAL A 424 -6.63 -19.00 -13.40
N LEU A 425 -6.36 -17.74 -13.73
CA LEU A 425 -6.35 -17.26 -15.11
C LEU A 425 -5.32 -18.04 -15.96
N ASN A 426 -4.11 -18.24 -15.45
CA ASN A 426 -3.08 -19.01 -16.16
C ASN A 426 -3.42 -20.49 -16.29
N LEU A 427 -4.06 -21.10 -15.29
CA LEU A 427 -4.56 -22.47 -15.39
C LEU A 427 -5.66 -22.59 -16.45
N LEU A 428 -6.59 -21.64 -16.50
CA LEU A 428 -7.64 -21.61 -17.53
C LEU A 428 -7.03 -21.49 -18.93
N ILE A 429 -6.05 -20.60 -19.10
CA ILE A 429 -5.31 -20.47 -20.37
C ILE A 429 -4.60 -21.79 -20.74
N ALA A 430 -3.93 -22.43 -19.77
CA ALA A 430 -3.30 -23.74 -19.98
C ALA A 430 -4.30 -24.81 -20.44
N VAL A 431 -5.50 -24.86 -19.83
CA VAL A 431 -6.59 -25.76 -20.22
C VAL A 431 -7.10 -25.44 -21.63
N ILE A 432 -7.30 -24.17 -21.98
CA ILE A 432 -7.71 -23.75 -23.32
C ILE A 432 -6.69 -24.20 -24.37
N ILE A 433 -5.39 -24.04 -24.08
CA ILE A 433 -4.31 -24.49 -24.97
C ILE A 433 -4.33 -26.02 -25.11
N LEU A 434 -4.52 -26.74 -24.00
CA LEU A 434 -4.62 -28.20 -23.99
C LEU A 434 -5.79 -28.70 -24.86
N LEU A 435 -6.97 -28.09 -24.75
CA LEU A 435 -8.16 -28.45 -25.53
C LEU A 435 -7.97 -28.16 -27.02
N LYS A 436 -7.33 -27.02 -27.35
CA LYS A 436 -7.10 -26.61 -28.75
C LYS A 436 -5.85 -27.24 -29.38
N ARG A 437 -5.11 -28.10 -28.66
CA ARG A 437 -3.85 -28.71 -29.14
C ARG A 437 -3.97 -29.54 -30.43
N LYS A 438 -5.14 -30.17 -30.67
CA LYS A 438 -5.37 -31.01 -31.85
C LYS A 438 -5.26 -30.24 -33.17
N LYS A 439 -5.63 -28.94 -33.20
CA LYS A 439 -5.47 -28.09 -34.40
C LYS A 439 -4.00 -27.86 -34.78
N TYR A 440 -3.05 -28.06 -33.86
CA TYR A 440 -1.62 -27.88 -34.10
C TYR A 440 -0.89 -29.19 -34.43
N LEU A 441 -1.39 -30.33 -33.96
CA LEU A 441 -0.81 -31.65 -34.25
C LEU A 441 -1.13 -32.15 -35.67
N VAL A 442 -2.20 -31.68 -36.30
CA VAL A 442 -2.65 -32.11 -37.66
C VAL A 442 -1.86 -31.43 -38.80
N SER A 443 -0.85 -30.62 -38.49
CA SER A 443 0.09 -30.04 -39.47
C SER A 443 1.49 -30.66 -39.39
N ILE A 444 1.56 -31.89 -38.90
CA ILE A 444 2.71 -32.80 -38.98
C ILE A 444 2.31 -33.86 -40.00
#